data_AF-A0A957Z373-F1
#
_entry.id   AF-A0A957Z373-F1
#
_cell.length_a   1.000
_cell.length_b   1.000
_cell.length_c   1.000
_cell.angle_alpha   90.00
_cell.angle_beta   90.00
_cell.angle_gamma   90.00
#
_symmetry.space_group_name_H-M   'P 1'
#
loop_
_entity.id
_entity.type
_entity.pdbx_description
1 polymer ?
#
loop_
_entity_poly.entity_id
_entity_poly.type
_entity_poly.pdbx_seq_one_letter_code
_entity_poly.pdbx_strand_id
1 'polypeptide(L)'
;YITQNSHYPWMPIPEVVDDWRTLNVLAPDQEVPSDDDIEHQTRRMNYFNSIDYELTMLVDYILREGETDDIFVLVGDHQPPRVSRRDDGWDTPMHIISRDQDLMDTFEQYGFGEGLQIDDIEPSIHHEGFYSMFVRSLLETYGTDPTNLPHYRPEGVIIPTNLAKE
;
A
#
# COMPACT_ATOMS: atom_id res chain seq x y z
N TYR A 1 -12.33 -1.88 10.83
CA TYR A 1 -11.24 -1.32 11.63
C TYR A 1 -9.86 -1.89 11.28
N ILE A 2 -9.72 -3.13 10.80
CA ILE A 2 -8.40 -3.72 10.46
C ILE A 2 -7.62 -2.96 9.35
N THR A 3 -8.29 -2.18 8.49
CA THR A 3 -7.65 -1.39 7.42
C THR A 3 -7.59 0.11 7.70
N GLN A 4 -7.68 0.54 8.97
CA GLN A 4 -7.61 1.95 9.37
C GLN A 4 -6.65 2.17 10.55
N ASN A 5 -5.72 1.26 10.82
CA ASN A 5 -4.83 1.39 11.98
C ASN A 5 -3.93 2.61 11.85
N SER A 6 -3.52 2.95 10.62
CA SER A 6 -2.78 4.18 10.29
C SER A 6 -3.67 5.42 10.06
N HIS A 7 -4.99 5.35 10.30
CA HIS A 7 -5.89 6.52 10.19
C HIS A 7 -5.88 7.38 11.47
N TYR A 8 -5.97 8.69 11.30
CA TYR A 8 -6.12 9.64 12.42
C TYR A 8 -7.38 9.32 13.24
N PRO A 9 -7.39 9.33 14.60
CA PRO A 9 -6.51 10.08 15.50
C PRO A 9 -5.23 9.39 16.00
N TRP A 10 -4.89 8.19 15.50
CA TRP A 10 -3.78 7.36 15.99
C TRP A 10 -3.86 7.07 17.49
N MET A 11 -4.92 6.35 17.85
CA MET A 11 -5.09 5.78 19.18
C MET A 11 -4.04 4.67 19.40
N PRO A 12 -3.76 4.27 20.65
CA PRO A 12 -3.01 3.06 20.92
C PRO A 12 -3.64 1.85 20.20
N ILE A 13 -2.80 1.07 19.54
CA ILE A 13 -3.18 -0.16 18.83
C ILE A 13 -2.89 -1.39 19.70
N PRO A 14 -3.56 -2.54 19.47
CA PRO A 14 -3.18 -3.79 20.13
C PRO A 14 -1.76 -4.23 19.73
N GLU A 15 -1.19 -5.13 20.53
CA GLU A 15 0.05 -5.81 20.18
C GLU A 15 -0.17 -6.79 19.03
N VAL A 16 0.88 -7.05 18.24
CA VAL A 16 0.87 -8.11 17.23
C VAL A 16 0.77 -9.46 17.94
N VAL A 17 -0.13 -10.32 17.48
CA VAL A 17 -0.41 -11.65 18.05
C VAL A 17 -0.23 -12.74 17.00
N ASP A 18 0.19 -13.93 17.41
CA ASP A 18 0.47 -15.07 16.51
C ASP A 18 -0.76 -15.53 15.71
N ASP A 19 -1.96 -15.44 16.30
CA ASP A 19 -3.21 -15.69 15.60
C ASP A 19 -4.11 -14.47 15.72
N TRP A 20 -4.18 -13.69 14.63
CA TRP A 20 -5.01 -12.48 14.57
C TRP A 20 -6.49 -12.76 14.89
N ARG A 21 -6.96 -14.00 14.74
CA ARG A 21 -8.34 -14.36 15.08
C ARG A 21 -8.63 -14.21 16.58
N THR A 22 -7.60 -14.20 17.41
CA THR A 22 -7.72 -13.91 18.85
C THR A 22 -8.17 -12.47 19.11
N LEU A 23 -7.88 -11.54 18.21
CA LEU A 23 -8.34 -10.15 18.28
C LEU A 23 -9.84 -9.99 18.00
N ASN A 24 -10.52 -11.05 17.53
CA ASN A 24 -11.99 -11.05 17.43
C ASN A 24 -12.66 -11.21 18.81
N VAL A 25 -11.89 -11.51 19.85
CA VAL A 25 -12.37 -11.55 21.24
C VAL A 25 -12.01 -10.22 21.90
N LEU A 26 -13.03 -9.45 22.27
CA LEU A 26 -12.83 -8.23 23.04
C LEU A 26 -12.28 -8.60 24.42
N ALA A 27 -11.08 -8.12 24.74
CA ALA A 27 -10.56 -8.19 26.09
C ALA A 27 -11.50 -7.38 27.02
N PRO A 28 -12.02 -7.95 28.11
CA PRO A 28 -12.73 -7.16 29.10
C PRO A 28 -11.73 -6.15 29.71
N ASP A 29 -12.19 -4.92 29.87
CA ASP A 29 -11.51 -3.85 30.63
C ASP A 29 -10.22 -3.25 30.03
N GLN A 30 -10.06 -3.21 28.69
CA GLN A 30 -9.04 -2.32 28.10
C GLN A 30 -9.47 -0.85 28.24
N GLU A 31 -8.80 -0.11 29.14
CA GLU A 31 -8.86 1.35 29.15
C GLU A 31 -8.22 1.91 27.88
N VAL A 32 -9.05 2.43 26.99
CA VAL A 32 -8.60 3.22 25.84
C VAL A 32 -8.62 4.69 26.27
N PRO A 33 -7.51 5.44 26.13
CA PRO A 33 -7.50 6.86 26.47
C PRO A 33 -8.55 7.63 25.65
N SER A 34 -9.07 8.73 26.19
CA SER A 34 -9.85 9.66 25.38
C SER A 34 -8.96 10.23 24.28
N ASP A 35 -9.54 10.52 23.10
CA ASP A 35 -8.81 11.19 22.02
C ASP A 35 -8.17 12.49 22.55
N ASP A 36 -8.93 13.31 23.28
CA ASP A 36 -8.45 14.60 23.81
C ASP A 36 -7.27 14.49 24.78
N ASP A 37 -7.05 13.32 25.39
CA ASP A 37 -5.98 13.09 26.37
C ASP A 37 -4.64 12.71 25.73
N ILE A 38 -4.61 12.42 24.42
CA ILE A 38 -3.38 12.01 23.74
C ILE A 38 -2.59 13.22 23.26
N GLU A 39 -1.41 13.44 23.87
CA GLU A 39 -0.46 14.46 23.45
C GLU A 39 0.01 14.28 21.99
N HIS A 40 0.29 15.39 21.30
CA HIS A 40 0.70 15.37 19.89
C HIS A 40 1.94 14.50 19.59
N GLN A 41 2.93 14.48 20.48
CA GLN A 41 4.12 13.65 20.30
C GLN A 41 3.78 12.17 20.40
N THR A 42 2.96 11.78 21.38
CA THR A 42 2.45 10.41 21.54
C THR A 42 1.66 9.97 20.32
N ARG A 43 0.82 10.83 19.74
CA ARG A 43 0.10 10.53 18.49
C ARG A 43 1.02 10.20 17.33
N ARG A 44 2.08 10.99 17.14
CA ARG A 44 3.07 10.70 16.08
C ARG A 44 3.77 9.37 16.32
N MET A 45 4.06 9.03 17.57
CA MET A 45 4.60 7.71 17.89
C MET A 45 3.59 6.59 17.61
N ASN A 46 2.32 6.78 17.96
CA ASN A 46 1.26 5.83 17.65
C ASN A 46 1.08 5.62 16.14
N TYR A 47 1.25 6.67 15.33
CA TYR A 47 1.32 6.52 13.87
C TYR A 47 2.47 5.59 13.45
N PHE A 48 3.69 5.82 13.92
CA PHE A 48 4.81 4.94 13.61
C PHE A 48 4.57 3.50 14.06
N ASN A 49 4.01 3.30 15.25
CA ASN A 49 3.63 1.99 15.75
C ASN A 49 2.56 1.32 14.86
N SER A 50 1.62 2.10 14.30
CA SER A 50 0.60 1.57 13.37
C SER A 50 1.21 1.11 12.05
N ILE A 51 2.18 1.84 11.51
CA ILE A 51 2.91 1.43 10.30
C ILE A 51 3.73 0.15 10.57
N ASP A 52 4.44 0.10 11.70
CA ASP A 52 5.21 -1.10 12.10
C ASP A 52 4.31 -2.33 12.27
N TYR A 53 3.17 -2.16 12.93
CA TYR A 53 2.15 -3.21 13.09
C TYR A 53 1.60 -3.67 11.74
N GLU A 54 1.19 -2.74 10.87
CA GLU A 54 0.64 -3.06 9.54
C GLU A 54 1.66 -3.83 8.69
N LEU A 55 2.91 -3.36 8.64
CA LEU A 55 3.97 -4.04 7.89
C LEU A 55 4.30 -5.41 8.48
N THR A 56 4.34 -5.56 9.80
CA THR A 56 4.58 -6.85 10.46
C THR A 56 3.47 -7.85 10.11
N MET A 57 2.21 -7.44 10.21
CA MET A 57 1.06 -8.27 9.85
C MET A 57 1.05 -8.67 8.36
N LEU A 58 1.39 -7.74 7.47
CA LEU A 58 1.48 -8.00 6.04
C LEU A 58 2.61 -8.99 5.72
N VAL A 59 3.78 -8.82 6.33
CA VAL A 59 4.91 -9.75 6.15
C VAL A 59 4.54 -11.15 6.66
N ASP A 60 3.97 -11.27 7.86
CA ASP A 60 3.53 -12.56 8.40
C ASP A 60 2.50 -13.23 7.47
N TYR A 61 1.50 -12.47 7.02
CA TYR A 61 0.49 -12.97 6.09
C TYR A 61 1.10 -13.49 4.78
N ILE A 62 1.97 -12.70 4.14
CA ILE A 62 2.63 -13.08 2.88
C ILE A 62 3.50 -14.33 3.07
N LEU A 63 4.25 -14.42 4.17
CA LEU A 63 5.11 -15.57 4.44
C LEU A 63 4.31 -16.84 4.75
N ARG A 64 3.16 -16.69 5.40
CA ARG A 64 2.34 -17.80 5.88
C ARG A 64 1.39 -18.34 4.82
N GLU A 65 0.73 -17.45 4.10
CA GLU A 65 -0.38 -17.78 3.19
C GLU A 65 -0.02 -17.59 1.71
N GLY A 66 1.13 -16.97 1.39
CA GLY A 66 1.51 -16.71 0.01
C GLY A 66 1.96 -17.96 -0.76
N GLU A 67 1.42 -18.12 -1.97
CA GLU A 67 1.78 -19.15 -2.91
C GLU A 67 2.84 -18.68 -3.92
N THR A 68 3.28 -19.58 -4.81
CA THR A 68 4.35 -19.28 -5.77
C THR A 68 3.93 -18.26 -6.84
N ASP A 69 2.65 -18.29 -7.22
CA ASP A 69 2.13 -17.48 -8.33
C ASP A 69 1.40 -16.22 -7.84
N ASP A 70 1.48 -15.93 -6.53
CA ASP A 70 0.84 -14.76 -5.95
C ASP A 70 1.59 -13.47 -6.30
N ILE A 71 0.79 -12.41 -6.45
CA ILE A 71 1.28 -11.03 -6.61
C ILE A 71 0.61 -10.20 -5.51
N PHE A 72 1.41 -9.65 -4.61
CA PHE A 72 0.95 -8.73 -3.58
C PHE A 72 1.25 -7.29 -4.01
N VAL A 73 0.27 -6.42 -3.88
CA VAL A 73 0.42 -4.99 -4.15
C VAL A 73 0.11 -4.23 -2.87
N LEU A 74 1.12 -3.57 -2.32
CA LEU A 74 0.99 -2.72 -1.15
C LEU A 74 1.00 -1.27 -1.62
N VAL A 75 -0.03 -0.49 -1.26
CA VAL A 75 -0.18 0.89 -1.74
C VAL A 75 -0.70 1.78 -0.63
N GLY A 76 -0.10 2.97 -0.48
CA GLY A 76 -0.65 4.04 0.37
C GLY A 76 -1.78 4.78 -0.36
N ASP A 77 -2.81 5.20 0.37
CA ASP A 77 -3.93 5.95 -0.20
C ASP A 77 -3.70 7.46 -0.16
N HIS A 78 -3.18 8.00 0.95
CA HIS A 78 -2.85 9.41 1.12
C HIS A 78 -1.83 9.67 2.24
N GLN A 79 -1.38 10.94 2.35
CA GLN A 79 -0.39 11.35 3.36
C GLN A 79 -0.96 11.39 4.78
N PRO A 80 -0.18 11.01 5.81
CA PRO A 80 -0.63 10.98 7.20
C PRO A 80 -0.80 12.41 7.79
N PRO A 81 -2.01 12.84 8.16
CA PRO A 81 -2.24 14.20 8.63
C PRO A 81 -1.50 14.48 9.94
N ARG A 82 -0.79 15.61 10.05
CA ARG A 82 0.04 16.00 11.23
C ARG A 82 1.37 15.26 11.39
N VAL A 83 1.68 14.33 10.48
CA VAL A 83 3.03 13.78 10.29
C VAL A 83 3.64 14.40 9.03
N SER A 84 2.89 14.40 7.92
CA SER A 84 3.31 15.08 6.69
C SER A 84 3.14 16.60 6.76
N ARG A 85 3.95 17.30 5.98
CA ARG A 85 3.93 18.74 5.71
C ARG A 85 3.34 18.97 4.33
N ARG A 86 2.90 20.20 4.06
CA ARG A 86 2.43 20.59 2.72
C ARG A 86 3.50 20.44 1.63
N ASP A 87 4.76 20.63 2.00
CA ASP A 87 5.88 20.56 1.08
C ASP A 87 6.37 19.12 0.85
N ASP A 88 5.81 18.13 1.55
CA ASP A 88 6.15 16.70 1.37
C ASP A 88 5.45 16.08 0.15
N GLY A 89 4.64 16.85 -0.59
CA GLY A 89 3.96 16.39 -1.80
C GLY A 89 2.74 15.51 -1.52
N TRP A 90 2.33 14.76 -2.54
CA TRP A 90 1.16 13.88 -2.50
C TRP A 90 1.49 12.41 -2.81
N ASP A 91 2.77 12.11 -3.09
CA ASP A 91 3.21 10.79 -3.54
C ASP A 91 3.14 9.75 -2.42
N THR A 92 2.44 8.65 -2.69
CA THR A 92 2.29 7.53 -1.76
C THR A 92 3.17 6.36 -2.20
N PRO A 93 3.72 5.56 -1.27
CA PRO A 93 4.52 4.39 -1.64
C PRO A 93 3.66 3.33 -2.33
N MET A 94 4.29 2.60 -3.25
CA MET A 94 3.77 1.38 -3.86
C MET A 94 4.86 0.31 -3.89
N HIS A 95 4.55 -0.88 -3.40
CA HIS A 95 5.41 -2.06 -3.52
C HIS A 95 4.65 -3.16 -4.23
N ILE A 96 5.31 -3.81 -5.18
CA ILE A 96 4.82 -5.01 -5.85
C ILE A 96 5.75 -6.15 -5.42
N ILE A 97 5.17 -7.23 -4.91
CA ILE A 97 5.90 -8.37 -4.36
C ILE A 97 5.42 -9.62 -5.08
N SER A 98 6.33 -10.35 -5.71
CA SER A 98 6.08 -11.66 -6.29
C SER A 98 7.37 -12.50 -6.26
N ARG A 99 7.23 -13.82 -6.43
CA ARG A 99 8.37 -14.73 -6.64
C ARG A 99 8.80 -14.81 -8.11
N ASP A 100 7.97 -14.30 -9.02
CA ASP A 100 8.26 -14.32 -10.44
C ASP A 100 9.20 -13.16 -10.82
N GLN A 101 10.48 -13.49 -11.01
CA GLN A 101 11.49 -12.50 -11.38
C GLN A 101 11.24 -11.93 -12.78
N ASP A 102 10.75 -12.72 -13.73
CA ASP A 102 10.47 -12.24 -15.09
C ASP A 102 9.38 -11.17 -15.05
N LEU A 103 8.37 -11.33 -14.18
CA LEU A 103 7.37 -10.29 -13.93
C LEU A 103 7.99 -9.05 -13.26
N MET A 104 8.83 -9.23 -12.24
CA MET A 104 9.46 -8.11 -11.51
C MET A 104 10.33 -7.25 -12.42
N ASP A 105 11.08 -7.86 -13.35
CA ASP A 105 11.94 -7.17 -14.31
C ASP A 105 11.13 -6.22 -15.22
N THR A 106 9.85 -6.51 -15.49
CA THR A 106 8.99 -5.62 -16.29
C THR A 106 8.65 -4.30 -15.60
N PHE A 107 8.81 -4.19 -14.27
CA PHE A 107 8.47 -2.98 -13.52
C PHE A 107 9.60 -1.95 -13.48
N GLU A 108 10.85 -2.35 -13.76
CA GLU A 108 12.01 -1.45 -13.77
C GLU A 108 11.83 -0.31 -14.80
N GLN A 109 11.21 -0.60 -15.95
CA GLN A 109 10.91 0.41 -16.97
C GLN A 109 9.92 1.51 -16.52
N TYR A 110 9.19 1.26 -15.42
CA TYR A 110 8.26 2.20 -14.81
C TYR A 110 8.84 2.87 -13.55
N GLY A 111 10.12 2.67 -13.26
CA GLY A 111 10.82 3.32 -12.13
C GLY A 111 10.81 2.53 -10.82
N PHE A 112 10.32 1.28 -10.82
CA PHE A 112 10.43 0.43 -9.64
C PHE A 112 11.88 -0.02 -9.45
N GLY A 113 12.35 0.03 -8.20
CA GLY A 113 13.64 -0.50 -7.77
C GLY A 113 13.47 -1.59 -6.70
N GLU A 114 14.51 -2.40 -6.52
CA GLU A 114 14.53 -3.43 -5.48
C GLU A 114 14.63 -2.81 -4.08
N GLY A 115 13.80 -3.30 -3.15
CA GLY A 115 13.87 -2.97 -1.74
C GLY A 115 13.01 -1.78 -1.32
N LEU A 116 13.37 -1.18 -0.18
CA LEU A 116 12.61 -0.11 0.47
C LEU A 116 13.25 1.28 0.33
N GLN A 117 14.47 1.35 -0.20
CA GLN A 117 15.17 2.61 -0.39
C GLN A 117 14.85 3.15 -1.77
N ILE A 118 14.32 4.38 -1.81
CA ILE A 118 14.02 5.08 -3.05
C ILE A 118 15.16 6.10 -3.24
N ASP A 119 16.03 5.84 -4.21
CA ASP A 119 17.14 6.75 -4.57
C ASP A 119 16.65 7.91 -5.46
N ASP A 120 15.63 7.66 -6.28
CA ASP A 120 14.95 8.63 -7.14
C ASP A 120 13.44 8.33 -7.16
N ILE A 121 12.60 9.36 -6.99
CA ILE A 121 11.13 9.24 -6.93
C ILE A 121 10.51 9.47 -8.32
N GLU A 122 11.33 9.72 -9.34
CA GLU A 122 10.89 9.95 -10.71
C GLU A 122 11.15 8.72 -11.60
N PRO A 123 10.18 8.33 -12.45
CA PRO A 123 8.88 8.96 -12.69
C PRO A 123 7.79 8.50 -11.70
N SER A 124 6.92 9.41 -11.27
CA SER A 124 5.70 9.06 -10.53
C SER A 124 4.55 8.65 -11.48
N ILE A 125 3.64 7.82 -10.97
CA ILE A 125 2.39 7.44 -11.65
C ILE A 125 1.21 7.87 -10.80
N HIS A 126 0.12 8.28 -11.43
CA HIS A 126 -1.13 8.39 -10.70
C HIS A 126 -1.66 7.00 -10.32
N HIS A 127 -2.45 6.92 -9.25
CA HIS A 127 -3.07 5.65 -8.83
C HIS A 127 -3.86 4.99 -9.96
N GLU A 128 -4.58 5.77 -10.77
CA GLU A 128 -5.31 5.27 -11.93
C GLU A 128 -4.39 4.72 -13.04
N GLY A 129 -3.12 5.14 -13.07
CA GLY A 129 -2.12 4.66 -14.02
C GLY A 129 -1.66 3.23 -13.76
N PHE A 130 -1.78 2.77 -12.51
CA PHE A 130 -1.45 1.40 -12.09
C PHE A 130 -2.09 0.35 -13.00
N TYR A 131 -3.36 0.53 -13.38
CA TYR A 131 -4.06 -0.43 -14.24
C TYR A 131 -3.32 -0.66 -15.57
N SER A 132 -2.95 0.42 -16.25
CA SER A 132 -2.31 0.30 -17.57
C SER A 132 -0.90 -0.29 -17.46
N MET A 133 -0.16 0.09 -16.41
CA MET A 133 1.16 -0.45 -16.11
C MET A 133 1.06 -1.95 -15.83
N PHE A 134 0.20 -2.35 -14.90
CA PHE A 134 0.08 -3.72 -14.42
C PHE A 134 -0.40 -4.67 -15.52
N VAL A 135 -1.38 -4.26 -16.33
CA VAL A 135 -1.82 -5.06 -17.49
C VAL A 135 -0.70 -5.24 -18.50
N ARG A 136 0.12 -4.22 -18.75
CA ARG A 136 1.27 -4.34 -19.66
C ARG A 136 2.28 -5.35 -19.12
N SER A 137 2.65 -5.26 -17.84
CA SER A 137 3.56 -6.20 -17.17
C SER A 137 3.05 -7.65 -17.24
N LEU A 138 1.76 -7.87 -16.97
CA LEU A 138 1.16 -9.21 -17.08
C LEU A 138 1.16 -9.75 -18.51
N LEU A 139 0.89 -8.90 -19.52
CA LEU A 139 0.88 -9.33 -20.93
C LEU A 139 2.30 -9.55 -21.48
N GLU A 140 3.26 -8.77 -21.03
CA GLU A 140 4.67 -8.94 -21.39
C GLU A 140 5.22 -10.26 -20.84
N THR A 141 4.84 -10.62 -19.61
CA THR A 141 5.32 -11.84 -18.94
C THR A 141 4.55 -13.10 -19.35
N TYR A 142 3.21 -13.01 -19.38
CA TYR A 142 2.33 -14.19 -19.52
C TYR A 142 1.48 -14.19 -20.79
N GLY A 143 1.55 -13.14 -21.61
CA GLY A 143 0.74 -12.99 -22.81
C GLY A 143 1.19 -13.90 -23.96
N THR A 144 0.26 -14.19 -24.86
CA THR A 144 0.54 -14.97 -26.08
C THR A 144 1.21 -14.17 -27.20
N ASP A 145 1.14 -12.84 -27.12
CA ASP A 145 1.84 -11.89 -27.98
C ASP A 145 2.40 -10.75 -27.12
N PRO A 146 3.59 -10.93 -26.52
CA PRO A 146 4.19 -9.97 -25.59
C PRO A 146 4.61 -8.65 -26.27
N THR A 147 4.53 -8.57 -27.60
CA THR A 147 4.91 -7.36 -28.35
C THR A 147 3.73 -6.43 -28.61
N ASN A 148 2.50 -6.92 -28.51
CA ASN A 148 1.29 -6.14 -28.75
C ASN A 148 0.66 -5.67 -27.43
N LEU A 149 1.34 -4.72 -26.78
CA LEU A 149 0.93 -4.20 -25.48
C LEU A 149 -0.08 -3.04 -25.61
N PRO A 150 -1.10 -2.95 -24.73
CA PRO A 150 -1.98 -1.79 -24.68
C PRO A 150 -1.18 -0.53 -24.32
N HIS A 151 -1.69 0.64 -24.67
CA HIS A 151 -0.98 1.87 -24.39
C HIS A 151 -0.76 2.10 -22.89
N TYR A 152 0.44 2.53 -22.52
CA TYR A 152 0.73 3.03 -21.20
C TYR A 152 0.00 4.36 -20.94
N ARG A 153 -0.59 4.49 -19.76
CA ARG A 153 -1.41 5.63 -19.32
C ARG A 153 -1.03 5.98 -17.87
N PRO A 154 0.10 6.66 -17.62
CA PRO A 154 0.54 6.99 -16.26
C PRO A 154 -0.45 7.87 -15.48
N GLU A 155 -1.24 8.66 -16.20
CA GLU A 155 -2.33 9.51 -15.68
C GLU A 155 -3.71 8.81 -15.71
N GLY A 156 -3.71 7.50 -15.97
CA GLY A 156 -4.90 6.66 -16.14
C GLY A 156 -5.76 6.95 -17.38
N VAL A 157 -6.95 6.35 -17.38
CA VAL A 157 -7.88 6.38 -18.51
C VAL A 157 -8.89 7.51 -18.30
N ILE A 158 -8.90 8.48 -19.22
CA ILE A 158 -9.93 9.51 -19.24
C ILE A 158 -11.26 8.84 -19.60
N ILE A 159 -12.17 8.72 -18.63
CA ILE A 159 -13.55 8.31 -18.89
C ILE A 159 -14.30 9.53 -19.45
N PRO A 160 -14.83 9.47 -20.69
CA PRO A 160 -15.62 10.55 -21.24
C PRO A 160 -16.80 10.89 -20.32
N THR A 161 -16.97 12.15 -19.97
CA THR A 161 -17.96 12.66 -18.99
C THR A 161 -19.42 12.33 -19.31
N ASN A 162 -19.70 11.87 -20.52
CA ASN A 162 -21.00 11.39 -20.98
C ASN A 162 -21.37 9.97 -20.51
N LEU A 163 -20.49 9.26 -19.77
CA LEU A 163 -20.76 7.95 -19.18
C LEU A 163 -20.89 7.96 -17.65
N ALA A 164 -20.59 9.08 -16.97
CA ALA A 164 -20.57 9.18 -15.51
C ALA A 164 -21.92 9.58 -14.87
N LYS A 165 -23.03 9.41 -15.61
CA LYS A 165 -24.39 9.69 -15.11
C LYS A 165 -25.34 8.58 -15.51
N GLU A 166 -25.28 7.46 -14.80
CA GLU A 166 -26.45 6.63 -14.47
C GLU A 166 -26.31 6.11 -13.04
#